data_AF-A0A0G4LLX9-F1
#
_entry.id   AF-A0A0G4LLX9-F1
#
_cell.length_a   1.000
_cell.length_b   1.000
_cell.length_c   1.000
_cell.angle_alpha   90.00
_cell.angle_beta   90.00
_cell.angle_gamma   90.00
#
_symmetry.space_group_name_H-M   'P 1'
#
loop_
_entity.id
_entity.type
_entity.pdbx_description
1 polymer ?
#
loop_
_entity_poly.entity_id
_entity_poly.type
_entity_poly.pdbx_seq_one_letter_code
_entity_poly.pdbx_strand_id
1 'polypeptide(L)'
;MLVFDPKKRITATEALSHEYLSPYHDPTDEPVAEEKFDWSFNDADLPVDTWKIMMYSEILDYHNVDANVAQLEEQLNAQAAQQ
;
A
#
# COMPACT_ATOMS: atom_id res chain seq x y z
N MET A 1 7.82 -24.24 -2.66
CA MET A 1 6.45 -23.67 -2.53
C MET A 1 5.43 -24.69 -2.01
N LEU A 2 5.26 -25.86 -2.64
CA LEU A 2 4.30 -26.86 -2.17
C LEU A 2 4.92 -27.80 -1.13
N VAL A 3 5.06 -27.31 0.10
CA VAL A 3 5.57 -28.07 1.25
C VAL A 3 4.51 -28.09 2.34
N PHE A 4 4.31 -29.26 2.96
CA PHE A 4 3.31 -29.45 4.02
C PHE A 4 3.60 -28.57 5.24
N ASP A 5 4.85 -28.57 5.69
CA ASP A 5 5.31 -27.71 6.79
C ASP A 5 5.42 -26.26 6.29
N PRO A 6 4.61 -25.32 6.81
CA PRO A 6 4.65 -23.92 6.39
C PRO A 6 5.98 -23.25 6.71
N LYS A 7 6.70 -23.68 7.75
CA LYS A 7 8.00 -23.12 8.11
C LYS A 7 9.12 -23.52 7.14
N LYS A 8 8.92 -24.61 6.40
CA LYS A 8 9.84 -25.10 5.35
C LYS A 8 9.44 -24.58 3.96
N ARG A 9 8.36 -23.81 3.87
CA ARG A 9 7.93 -23.21 2.62
C ARG A 9 8.84 -22.02 2.31
N ILE A 10 9.36 -21.99 1.09
CA ILE A 10 10.10 -20.84 0.56
C ILE A 10 9.28 -19.54 0.72
N THR A 11 9.94 -18.47 1.10
CA THR A 11 9.36 -17.13 1.22
C THR A 11 9.18 -16.47 -0.14
N ALA A 12 8.41 -15.38 -0.20
CA ALA A 12 8.25 -14.61 -1.45
C ALA A 12 9.60 -14.06 -1.93
N THR A 13 10.41 -13.49 -1.03
CA THR A 13 11.74 -12.94 -1.34
C THR A 13 12.69 -14.00 -1.89
N GLU A 14 12.78 -15.17 -1.25
CA GLU A 14 13.61 -16.28 -1.75
C GLU A 14 13.11 -16.82 -3.10
N ALA A 15 11.80 -16.78 -3.34
CA ALA A 15 11.22 -17.20 -4.61
C ALA A 15 11.54 -16.23 -5.76
N LEU A 16 11.59 -14.92 -5.50
CA LEU A 16 11.97 -13.90 -6.49
C LEU A 16 13.41 -14.10 -6.98
N SER A 17 14.32 -14.50 -6.09
CA SER A 17 15.71 -14.84 -6.45
C SER A 17 15.90 -16.22 -7.10
N HIS A 18 14.83 -16.96 -7.40
CA HIS A 18 14.93 -18.28 -8.03
C HIS A 18 15.27 -18.17 -9.53
N GLU A 19 16.07 -19.09 -10.06
CA GLU A 19 16.57 -19.08 -11.45
C GLU A 19 15.45 -18.89 -12.50
N TYR A 20 14.29 -19.49 -12.25
CA TYR A 20 13.10 -19.35 -13.10
C TYR A 20 12.64 -17.89 -13.29
N LEU A 21 12.80 -17.03 -12.29
CA LEU A 21 12.43 -15.61 -12.33
C LEU A 21 13.61 -14.68 -12.62
N SER A 22 14.83 -15.22 -12.80
CA SER A 22 16.04 -14.43 -13.04
C SER A 22 15.94 -13.40 -14.18
N PRO A 23 15.22 -13.64 -15.29
CA PRO A 23 15.06 -12.62 -16.34
C PRO A 23 14.23 -11.40 -15.92
N TYR A 24 13.46 -11.51 -14.84
CA TYR A 24 12.52 -10.47 -14.37
C TYR A 24 12.88 -9.91 -12.99
N HIS A 25 13.74 -10.61 -12.23
CA HIS A 25 14.11 -10.21 -10.88
C HIS A 25 14.93 -8.91 -10.90
N ASP A 26 14.41 -7.87 -10.26
CA ASP A 26 15.07 -6.59 -10.09
C ASP A 26 14.90 -6.10 -8.64
N PRO A 27 15.95 -6.18 -7.80
CA PRO A 27 15.88 -5.71 -6.42
C PRO A 27 15.51 -4.23 -6.24
N THR A 28 15.66 -3.42 -7.29
CA THR A 28 15.32 -1.98 -7.23
C THR A 28 13.85 -1.69 -7.53
N ASP A 29 13.15 -2.63 -8.17
CA ASP A 29 11.70 -2.55 -8.51
C ASP A 29 10.84 -3.50 -7.64
N GLU A 30 11.44 -4.05 -6.58
CA GLU A 30 10.78 -4.97 -5.63
C GLU A 30 10.77 -4.36 -4.20
N PRO A 31 10.03 -3.26 -3.96
CA PRO A 31 10.03 -2.58 -2.67
C PRO A 31 9.31 -3.37 -1.58
N VAL A 32 9.76 -3.16 -0.34
CA VAL A 32 9.06 -3.60 0.86
C VAL A 32 8.28 -2.42 1.43
N ALA A 33 7.04 -2.65 1.87
CA ALA A 33 6.26 -1.62 2.54
C ALA A 33 7.00 -1.12 3.80
N GLU A 34 7.17 0.19 3.92
CA GLU A 34 7.90 0.83 5.03
C GLU A 34 7.20 0.58 6.37
N GLU A 35 5.87 0.60 6.34
CA GLU A 35 5.03 0.38 7.52
C GLU A 35 4.26 -0.94 7.41
N LYS A 36 4.09 -1.59 8.56
CA LYS A 36 3.20 -2.73 8.67
C LYS A 36 1.77 -2.23 8.65
N PHE A 37 0.92 -2.96 7.93
CA PHE A 37 -0.52 -2.71 7.98
C PHE A 37 -1.03 -2.86 9.42
N ASP A 38 -1.77 -1.86 9.89
CA ASP A 38 -2.36 -1.88 11.23
C ASP A 38 -3.60 -2.78 11.25
N TRP A 39 -3.53 -3.87 12.03
CA TRP A 39 -4.63 -4.82 12.21
C TRP A 39 -5.48 -4.53 13.44
N SER A 40 -5.22 -3.43 14.17
CA SER A 40 -5.92 -3.10 15.41
C SER A 40 -7.45 -3.01 15.24
N PHE A 41 -7.93 -2.67 14.04
CA PHE A 41 -9.35 -2.62 13.72
C PHE A 41 -10.03 -4.00 13.72
N ASN A 42 -9.32 -5.09 13.45
CA ASN A 42 -9.93 -6.41 13.29
C ASN A 42 -10.47 -6.97 14.62
N ASP A 43 -9.83 -6.59 15.73
CA ASP A 43 -10.24 -7.00 17.07
C ASP A 43 -11.18 -5.96 17.72
N ALA A 44 -11.55 -4.91 17.00
CA ALA A 44 -12.38 -3.82 17.51
C ALA A 44 -13.87 -4.23 17.49
N ASP A 45 -14.48 -4.33 18.68
CA ASP A 45 -15.92 -4.55 18.82
C ASP A 45 -16.67 -3.21 18.73
N LEU A 46 -16.79 -2.70 17.49
CA LEU A 46 -17.47 -1.44 17.20
C LEU A 46 -18.91 -1.68 16.71
N PRO A 47 -19.87 -0.81 17.09
CA PRO A 47 -21.21 -0.84 16.54
C PRO A 47 -21.22 -0.69 15.01
N VAL A 48 -22.21 -1.30 14.35
CA VAL A 48 -22.37 -1.24 12.89
C VAL A 48 -22.37 0.19 12.34
N ASP A 49 -22.96 1.14 13.07
CA ASP A 49 -23.01 2.53 12.61
C ASP A 49 -21.63 3.21 12.63
N THR A 50 -20.76 2.84 13.56
CA THR A 50 -19.36 3.31 13.58
C THR A 50 -18.61 2.79 12.35
N TRP A 51 -18.79 1.52 11.98
CA TRP A 51 -18.20 0.96 10.76
C TRP A 51 -18.66 1.68 9.50
N LYS A 52 -19.96 2.02 9.40
CA LYS A 52 -20.49 2.80 8.26
C LYS A 52 -19.83 4.17 8.16
N ILE A 53 -19.63 4.85 9.30
CA ILE A 53 -18.97 6.16 9.33
C ILE A 53 -17.53 6.03 8.88
N MET A 54 -16.78 5.06 9.40
CA MET A 54 -15.37 4.84 9.02
C MET A 54 -15.23 4.51 7.53
N MET A 55 -16.07 3.65 6.97
CA MET A 55 -16.05 3.37 5.54
C MET A 55 -16.39 4.61 4.71
N TYR A 56 -17.39 5.39 5.14
CA TYR A 56 -17.78 6.59 4.43
C TYR A 56 -16.70 7.68 4.49
N SER A 57 -16.02 7.84 5.62
CA SER A 57 -14.89 8.77 5.74
C SER A 57 -13.74 8.37 4.82
N GLU A 58 -13.36 7.09 4.77
CA GLU A 58 -12.32 6.61 3.85
C GLU A 58 -12.67 6.89 2.39
N ILE A 59 -13.94 6.73 2.01
CA ILE A 59 -14.40 7.05 0.65
C ILE A 59 -14.27 8.56 0.37
N LEU A 60 -14.67 9.41 1.32
CA LEU A 60 -14.52 10.86 1.16
C LEU A 60 -13.05 11.26 1.10
N ASP A 61 -12.21 10.69 1.95
CA ASP A 61 -10.78 10.96 1.99
C ASP A 61 -10.11 10.57 0.67
N TYR A 62 -10.41 9.38 0.13
CA TYR A 62 -9.92 8.95 -1.19
C TYR A 62 -10.28 9.95 -2.31
N HIS A 63 -11.53 10.41 -2.39
CA HIS A 63 -11.94 11.38 -3.41
C HIS A 63 -11.39 12.79 -3.18
N ASN A 64 -11.14 13.17 -1.92
CA ASN A 64 -10.52 14.45 -1.59
C ASN A 64 -9.01 14.46 -1.90
N VAL A 65 -8.34 13.30 -1.86
CA VAL A 65 -6.93 13.19 -2.24
C VAL A 65 -6.71 13.65 -3.69
N ASP A 66 -7.56 13.23 -4.63
CA ASP A 66 -7.46 13.66 -6.03
C ASP A 66 -7.59 15.18 -6.20
N ALA A 67 -8.49 15.80 -5.44
CA ALA A 67 -8.66 17.26 -5.44
C ALA A 67 -7.46 17.98 -4.82
N ASN A 68 -6.87 17.43 -3.76
CA ASN A 68 -5.72 18.01 -3.08
C ASN A 68 -4.43 17.89 -3.90
N VAL A 69 -4.23 16.78 -4.61
CA VAL A 69 -3.07 16.57 -5.50
C VAL A 69 -3.09 17.55 -6.66
N ALA A 70 -4.25 17.73 -7.32
CA ALA A 70 -4.41 18.70 -8.40
C ALA A 70 -4.13 20.15 -7.94
N GLN A 71 -4.57 20.51 -6.74
CA GLN A 71 -4.30 21.83 -6.15
C GLN A 71 -2.82 22.02 -5.80
N LEU A 72 -2.13 20.97 -5.35
CA LEU A 72 -0.69 21.01 -5.07
C LEU A 72 0.12 21.21 -6.35
N GLU A 73 -0.23 20.51 -7.43
CA GLU A 73 0.44 20.64 -8.74
C GLU A 73 0.27 22.05 -9.32
N GLU A 74 -0.93 22.64 -9.24
CA GLU A 74 -1.16 24.03 -9.65
C GLU A 74 -0.32 25.03 -8.83
N GLN A 75 -0.22 24.83 -7.52
CA GLN A 75 0.59 25.69 -6.65
C GLN A 75 2.09 25.56 -6.93
N LEU A 76 2.58 24.34 -7.19
CA LEU A 76 3.99 24.10 -7.53
C LEU A 76 4.36 24.76 -8.86
N ASN A 77 3.49 24.60 -9.87
CA ASN A 77 3.68 25.18 -11.20
C ASN A 77 3.60 26.72 -11.17
N ALA A 78 2.71 27.28 -10.34
CA ALA A 78 2.61 28.72 -10.15
C ALA A 78 3.85 29.31 -9.46
N GLN A 79 4.50 28.58 -8.55
CA GLN A 79 5.74 29.00 -7.89
C GLN A 79 6.97 28.87 -8.81
N ALA A 80 7.03 27.83 -9.64
CA ALA A 80 8.10 27.63 -10.62
C ALA A 80 8.06 28.67 -11.76
N ALA A 81 6.87 29.19 -12.11
CA ALA A 81 6.70 30.25 -13.10
C ALA A 81 7.05 31.66 -12.58
N GLN A 82 7.29 31.82 -11.27
CA GLN A 82 7.64 33.09 -10.63
C GLN A 82 9.14 33.24 -10.29
N GLN A 83 9.97 32.25 -10.66
CA GLN A 83 11.44 32.31 -10.59
C GLN A 83 12.04 32.43 -12.00
#